data_AF-A0A4V3RYI1-F1
#
_entry.id   AF-A0A4V3RYI1-F1
#
_cell.length_a   1.000
_cell.length_b   1.000
_cell.length_c   1.000
_cell.angle_alpha   90.00
_cell.angle_beta   90.00
_cell.angle_gamma   90.00
#
_symmetry.space_group_name_H-M   'P 1'
#
loop_
_entity.id
_entity.type
_entity.pdbx_description
1 polymer ?
#
loop_
_entity_poly.entity_id
_entity_poly.type
_entity_poly.pdbx_seq_one_letter_code
_entity_poly.pdbx_strand_id
1 'polypeptide(L)'
;MIGVLCGLIRSLARFLAKPQIPLWIHIFGYGLTVFLTLWLSPNIQKTFEGERVRSEYVINQFEKLSADTHETLRLVRVYSDGEFPLEQRRDARRRLLEILTSLNWRAVELSVIVGSEEELVISSYQNAVINMIQSIESENESEFVEAYHQFNLQSMELMNALSRHANLDRISREFLEQQAASQ
;
A
#
# COMPACT_ATOMS: atom_id res chain seq x y z
N MET A 1 0.86 15.48 23.97
CA MET A 1 1.42 16.60 23.17
C MET A 1 0.34 17.55 22.63
N ILE A 2 -0.79 17.05 22.11
CA ILE A 2 -1.93 17.85 21.62
C ILE A 2 -2.58 18.76 22.70
N GLY A 3 -2.71 18.26 23.94
CA GLY A 3 -3.31 19.03 25.05
C GLY A 3 -2.53 20.28 25.47
N VAL A 4 -1.20 20.27 25.29
CA VAL A 4 -0.33 21.43 25.61
C VAL A 4 -0.48 22.52 24.56
N LEU A 5 -0.59 22.14 23.28
CA LEU A 5 -0.80 23.06 22.17
C LEU A 5 -2.15 23.77 22.27
N CYS A 6 -3.21 23.02 22.60
CA CYS A 6 -4.55 23.57 22.76
C CYS A 6 -4.64 24.55 23.95
N GLY A 7 -3.93 24.26 25.05
CA GLY A 7 -3.79 25.17 26.20
C GLY A 7 -3.06 26.47 25.86
N LEU A 8 -1.99 26.39 25.06
CA LEU A 8 -1.24 27.57 24.59
C LEU A 8 -2.07 28.45 23.66
N ILE A 9 -2.78 27.86 22.68
CA ILE A 9 -3.66 28.61 21.76
C ILE A 9 -4.77 29.32 22.53
N ARG A 10 -5.39 28.63 23.51
CA ARG A 10 -6.47 29.19 24.32
C ARG A 10 -6.00 30.28 25.29
N SER A 11 -4.74 30.23 25.71
CA SER A 11 -4.07 31.27 26.50
C SER A 11 -3.76 32.50 25.64
N LEU A 12 -3.20 32.28 24.45
CA LEU A 12 -2.85 33.32 23.49
C LEU A 12 -4.09 34.08 23.01
N ALA A 13 -5.19 33.38 22.70
CA ALA A 13 -6.46 33.99 22.30
C ALA A 13 -7.05 34.88 23.40
N ARG A 14 -6.99 34.46 24.67
CA ARG A 14 -7.42 35.27 25.82
C ARG A 14 -6.52 36.47 26.08
N PHE A 15 -5.23 36.36 25.76
CA PHE A 15 -4.30 37.48 25.84
C PHE A 15 -4.62 38.51 24.76
N LEU A 16 -4.76 38.08 23.49
CA LEU A 16 -5.09 38.91 22.33
C LEU A 16 -6.46 39.61 22.43
N ALA A 17 -7.41 39.06 23.18
CA ALA A 17 -8.74 39.67 23.38
C ALA A 17 -8.77 40.81 24.42
N LYS A 18 -7.64 41.17 25.04
CA LYS A 18 -7.60 42.26 26.04
C LYS A 18 -7.68 43.63 25.35
N PRO A 19 -8.51 44.57 25.86
CA PRO A 19 -8.73 45.89 25.25
C PRO A 19 -7.50 46.81 25.28
N GLN A 20 -6.43 46.41 25.97
CA GLN A 20 -5.16 47.16 26.06
C GLN A 20 -4.19 46.87 24.90
N ILE A 21 -4.55 46.00 23.96
CA ILE A 21 -3.65 45.61 22.87
C ILE A 21 -3.77 46.58 21.69
N PRO A 22 -2.66 47.18 21.23
CA PRO A 22 -2.65 48.09 20.09
C PRO A 22 -3.19 47.43 18.82
N LEU A 23 -3.99 48.18 18.05
CA LEU A 23 -4.63 47.73 16.82
C LEU A 23 -3.62 47.20 15.78
N TRP A 24 -2.41 47.75 15.75
CA TRP A 24 -1.30 47.27 14.92
C TRP A 24 -0.88 45.83 15.21
N ILE A 25 -0.96 45.36 16.46
CA ILE A 25 -0.66 43.97 16.82
C ILE A 25 -1.69 43.01 16.24
N HIS A 26 -2.97 43.43 16.17
CA HIS A 26 -4.01 42.65 15.52
C HIS A 26 -3.80 42.58 14.01
N ILE A 27 -3.46 43.71 13.37
CA ILE A 27 -3.11 43.74 11.94
C ILE A 27 -1.93 42.82 11.65
N PHE A 28 -0.89 42.87 12.48
CA PHE A 28 0.30 42.01 12.31
C PHE A 28 -0.02 40.53 12.55
N GLY A 29 -0.85 40.21 13.55
CA GLY A 29 -1.32 38.84 13.82
C GLY A 29 -2.16 38.28 12.68
N TYR A 30 -3.03 39.11 12.08
CA TYR A 30 -3.84 38.72 10.92
C TYR A 30 -2.96 38.53 9.67
N GLY A 31 -2.01 39.43 9.43
CA GLY A 31 -1.05 39.30 8.34
C GLY A 31 -0.19 38.05 8.47
N LEU A 32 0.30 37.76 9.68
CA LEU A 32 1.11 36.57 9.97
C LEU A 32 0.30 35.27 9.78
N THR A 33 -0.96 35.23 10.22
CA THR A 33 -1.82 34.06 10.02
C THR A 33 -2.15 33.83 8.56
N VAL A 34 -2.47 34.87 7.80
CA VAL A 34 -2.68 34.76 6.34
C VAL A 34 -1.41 34.29 5.64
N PHE A 35 -0.25 34.85 5.97
CA PHE A 35 1.04 34.44 5.40
C PHE A 35 1.37 32.98 5.72
N LEU A 36 1.25 32.57 6.99
CA LEU A 36 1.47 31.19 7.40
C LEU A 36 0.50 30.24 6.72
N THR A 37 -0.77 30.62 6.56
CA THR A 37 -1.77 29.79 5.88
C THR A 37 -1.43 29.62 4.41
N LEU A 38 -1.10 30.70 3.69
CA LEU A 38 -0.72 30.66 2.28
C LEU A 38 0.59 29.89 2.04
N TRP A 39 1.50 29.85 3.02
CA TRP A 39 2.78 29.16 2.89
C TRP A 39 2.74 27.70 3.37
N LEU A 40 2.07 27.39 4.49
CA LEU A 40 1.92 26.02 5.00
C LEU A 40 0.87 25.21 4.24
N SER A 41 -0.28 25.81 3.90
CA SER A 41 -1.39 25.08 3.26
C SER A 41 -0.97 24.33 1.99
N PRO A 42 -0.26 24.93 1.01
CA PRO A 42 0.12 24.20 -0.20
C PRO A 42 1.14 23.08 0.08
N ASN A 43 2.02 23.24 1.07
CA ASN A 43 3.01 22.22 1.41
C ASN A 43 2.35 21.03 2.11
N ILE A 44 1.47 21.30 3.07
CA ILE A 44 0.68 20.28 3.76
C ILE A 44 -0.20 19.52 2.75
N GLN A 45 -0.88 20.24 1.87
CA GLN A 45 -1.77 19.64 0.89
C GLN A 45 -1.03 18.74 -0.10
N LYS A 46 0.15 19.16 -0.59
CA LYS A 46 1.00 18.32 -1.45
C LYS A 46 1.45 17.03 -0.77
N THR A 47 1.79 17.08 0.51
CA THR A 47 2.19 15.89 1.28
C THR A 47 1.01 14.93 1.44
N PHE A 48 -0.17 15.44 1.84
CA PHE A 48 -1.36 14.60 1.99
C PHE A 48 -1.87 14.01 0.67
N GLU A 49 -1.83 14.77 -0.43
CA GLU A 49 -2.19 14.27 -1.75
C GLU A 49 -1.20 13.19 -2.22
N GLY A 50 0.10 13.37 -1.99
CA GLY A 50 1.12 12.36 -2.29
C GLY A 50 0.93 11.07 -1.50
N GLU A 51 0.67 11.17 -0.20
CA GLU A 51 0.37 10.02 0.67
C GLU A 51 -0.92 9.31 0.26
N ARG A 52 -1.98 10.07 -0.10
CA ARG A 52 -3.25 9.51 -0.57
C ARG A 52 -3.06 8.71 -1.87
N VAL A 53 -2.38 9.28 -2.86
CA VAL A 53 -2.12 8.60 -4.15
C VAL A 53 -1.28 7.34 -3.94
N ARG A 54 -0.27 7.40 -3.06
CA ARG A 54 0.56 6.24 -2.72
C ARG A 54 -0.27 5.14 -2.03
N SER A 55 -1.10 5.49 -1.07
CA SER A 55 -1.99 4.54 -0.39
C SER A 55 -3.00 3.90 -1.35
N GLU A 56 -3.68 4.70 -2.18
CA GLU A 56 -4.64 4.20 -3.17
C GLU A 56 -3.98 3.26 -4.18
N TYR A 57 -2.74 3.58 -4.61
CA TYR A 57 -1.96 2.70 -5.45
C TYR A 57 -1.62 1.38 -4.75
N VAL A 58 -1.15 1.41 -3.50
CA VAL A 58 -0.83 0.18 -2.74
C VAL A 58 -2.07 -0.69 -2.53
N ILE A 59 -3.23 -0.10 -2.27
CA ILE A 59 -4.51 -0.81 -2.14
C ILE A 59 -4.89 -1.51 -3.46
N ASN A 60 -4.81 -0.79 -4.57
CA ASN A 60 -5.09 -1.37 -5.90
C ASN A 60 -4.11 -2.51 -6.23
N GLN A 61 -2.84 -2.37 -5.88
CA GLN A 61 -1.86 -3.45 -6.04
C GLN A 61 -2.17 -4.65 -5.14
N PHE A 62 -2.63 -4.42 -3.90
CA PHE A 62 -3.04 -5.49 -3.00
C PHE A 62 -4.25 -6.27 -3.54
N GLU A 63 -5.29 -5.59 -4.01
CA GLU A 63 -6.48 -6.23 -4.58
C GLU A 63 -6.12 -7.10 -5.79
N LYS A 64 -5.29 -6.56 -6.70
CA LYS A 64 -4.87 -7.30 -7.87
C LYS A 64 -3.91 -8.44 -7.53
N LEU A 65 -2.99 -8.27 -6.56
CA LEU A 65 -2.12 -9.34 -6.07
C LEU A 65 -2.96 -10.49 -5.52
N SER A 66 -3.97 -10.19 -4.71
CA SER A 66 -4.89 -11.20 -4.17
C SER A 66 -5.64 -11.95 -5.27
N ALA A 67 -6.17 -11.24 -6.27
CA ALA A 67 -6.86 -11.83 -7.40
C ALA A 67 -5.93 -12.73 -8.24
N ASP A 68 -4.72 -12.26 -8.54
CA ASP A 68 -3.72 -12.99 -9.34
C ASP A 68 -3.18 -14.21 -8.58
N THR A 69 -2.99 -14.14 -7.26
CA THR A 69 -2.65 -15.29 -6.43
C THR A 69 -3.77 -16.34 -6.49
N HIS A 70 -5.04 -15.93 -6.35
CA HIS A 70 -6.18 -16.86 -6.43
C HIS A 70 -6.29 -17.55 -7.80
N GLU A 71 -6.10 -16.79 -8.88
CA GLU A 71 -6.08 -17.33 -10.24
C GLU A 71 -4.89 -18.28 -10.45
N THR A 72 -3.73 -17.97 -9.86
CA THR A 72 -2.56 -18.86 -9.86
C THR A 72 -2.87 -20.20 -9.18
N LEU A 73 -3.56 -20.21 -8.03
CA LEU A 73 -4.01 -21.45 -7.39
C LEU A 73 -4.91 -22.29 -8.32
N ARG A 74 -5.84 -21.63 -9.02
CA ARG A 74 -6.76 -22.27 -9.96
C ARG A 74 -6.02 -22.89 -11.15
N LEU A 75 -5.05 -22.18 -11.71
CA LEU A 75 -4.28 -22.63 -12.88
C LEU A 75 -3.26 -23.71 -12.51
N VAL A 76 -2.62 -23.63 -11.34
CA VAL A 76 -1.73 -24.67 -10.83
C VAL A 76 -2.48 -26.00 -10.73
N ARG A 77 -3.72 -26.00 -10.21
CA ARG A 77 -4.55 -27.20 -10.15
C ARG A 77 -4.78 -27.82 -11.53
N VAL A 78 -5.12 -27.01 -12.53
CA VAL A 78 -5.35 -27.51 -13.90
C VAL A 78 -4.04 -28.02 -14.53
N TYR A 79 -2.92 -27.36 -14.25
CA TYR A 79 -1.61 -27.72 -14.78
C TYR A 79 -1.06 -29.03 -14.19
N SER A 80 -1.15 -29.21 -12.87
CA SER A 80 -0.57 -30.35 -12.16
C SER A 80 -1.46 -31.60 -12.20
N ASP A 81 -2.76 -31.44 -12.40
CA ASP A 81 -3.69 -32.56 -12.41
C ASP A 81 -3.66 -33.30 -13.77
N GLY A 82 -3.26 -34.56 -13.70
CA GLY A 82 -3.12 -35.45 -14.85
C GLY A 82 -4.44 -35.77 -15.56
N GLU A 83 -5.57 -35.47 -14.95
CA GLU A 83 -6.91 -35.74 -15.49
C GLU A 83 -7.35 -34.72 -16.56
N PHE A 84 -6.71 -33.56 -16.64
CA PHE A 84 -7.07 -32.54 -17.64
C PHE A 84 -6.49 -32.84 -19.03
N PRO A 85 -7.24 -32.55 -20.11
CA PRO A 85 -6.74 -32.67 -21.48
C PRO A 85 -5.43 -31.89 -21.69
N LEU A 86 -4.53 -32.44 -22.52
CA LEU A 86 -3.21 -31.84 -22.79
C LEU A 86 -3.30 -30.38 -23.27
N GLU A 87 -4.31 -30.05 -24.08
CA GLU A 87 -4.54 -28.68 -24.56
C GLU A 87 -4.86 -27.73 -23.40
N GLN A 88 -5.73 -28.14 -22.46
CA GLN A 88 -6.07 -27.34 -21.28
C GLN A 88 -4.87 -27.13 -20.36
N ARG A 89 -4.02 -28.15 -20.22
CA ARG A 89 -2.77 -28.04 -19.43
C ARG A 89 -1.76 -27.09 -20.07
N ARG A 90 -1.63 -27.11 -21.41
CA ARG A 90 -0.78 -26.16 -22.14
C ARG A 90 -1.30 -24.72 -22.03
N ASP A 91 -2.61 -24.54 -22.14
CA ASP A 91 -3.24 -23.23 -21.96
C ASP A 91 -3.11 -22.73 -20.52
N ALA A 92 -3.29 -23.60 -19.54
CA ALA A 92 -3.08 -23.28 -18.13
C ALA A 92 -1.64 -22.87 -17.86
N ARG A 93 -0.66 -23.62 -18.39
CA ARG A 93 0.78 -23.29 -18.31
C ARG A 93 1.07 -21.91 -18.90
N ARG A 94 0.53 -21.61 -20.08
CA ARG A 94 0.74 -20.31 -20.73
C ARG A 94 0.18 -19.16 -19.88
N ARG A 95 -1.06 -19.28 -19.41
CA ARG A 95 -1.69 -18.28 -18.54
C ARG A 95 -0.95 -18.11 -17.22
N LEU A 96 -0.47 -19.21 -16.65
CA LEU A 96 0.31 -19.22 -15.41
C LEU A 96 1.60 -18.39 -15.59
N LEU A 97 2.33 -18.62 -16.68
CA LEU A 97 3.52 -17.83 -17.02
C LEU A 97 3.21 -16.36 -17.26
N GLU A 98 2.10 -16.04 -17.95
CA GLU A 98 1.66 -14.66 -18.18
C GLU A 98 1.36 -13.93 -16.85
N ILE A 99 0.66 -14.59 -15.92
CA ILE A 99 0.35 -14.04 -14.59
C ILE A 99 1.63 -13.86 -13.76
N LEU A 100 2.49 -14.87 -13.69
CA LEU A 100 3.75 -14.79 -12.93
C LEU A 100 4.66 -13.69 -13.48
N THR A 101 4.71 -13.50 -14.80
CA THR A 101 5.44 -12.38 -15.41
C THR A 101 4.86 -11.03 -14.99
N SER A 102 3.53 -10.90 -14.97
CA SER A 102 2.86 -9.68 -14.49
C SER A 102 3.13 -9.41 -13.01
N LEU A 103 3.10 -10.45 -12.18
CA LEU A 103 3.40 -10.39 -10.75
C LEU A 103 4.84 -9.97 -10.47
N ASN A 104 5.80 -10.47 -11.25
CA ASN A 104 7.20 -10.05 -11.16
C ASN A 104 7.35 -8.55 -11.48
N TRP A 105 6.71 -8.09 -12.56
CA TRP A 105 6.75 -6.67 -12.93
C TRP A 105 6.16 -5.78 -11.84
N ARG A 106 5.03 -6.18 -11.24
CA ARG A 106 4.42 -5.42 -10.15
C ARG A 106 5.27 -5.39 -8.90
N ALA A 107 5.99 -6.46 -8.59
CA ALA A 107 6.93 -6.44 -7.48
C ALA A 107 8.05 -5.41 -7.72
N VAL A 108 8.51 -5.24 -8.96
CA VAL A 108 9.46 -4.17 -9.34
C VAL A 108 8.83 -2.78 -9.18
N GLU A 109 7.55 -2.61 -9.53
CA GLU A 109 6.85 -1.33 -9.29
C GLU A 109 6.71 -1.04 -7.78
N LEU A 110 6.37 -2.06 -6.98
CA LEU A 110 6.24 -1.93 -5.53
C LEU A 110 7.57 -1.60 -4.85
N SER A 111 8.71 -2.13 -5.31
CA SER A 111 10.01 -1.80 -4.71
C SER A 111 10.35 -0.31 -4.87
N VAL A 112 9.92 0.33 -5.95
CA VAL A 112 10.09 1.76 -6.17
C VAL A 112 9.16 2.59 -5.27
N ILE A 113 7.97 2.07 -4.95
CA ILE A 113 6.90 2.83 -4.31
C ILE A 113 6.89 2.66 -2.79
N VAL A 114 7.16 1.48 -2.25
CA VAL A 114 7.05 1.17 -0.80
C VAL A 114 8.31 1.61 -0.03
N GLY A 115 9.44 1.77 -0.73
CA GLY A 115 10.70 2.25 -0.13
C GLY A 115 11.45 1.14 0.62
N SER A 116 12.56 1.51 1.29
CA SER A 116 13.56 0.57 1.82
C SER A 116 13.08 -0.32 2.97
N GLU A 117 11.97 0.00 3.64
CA GLU A 117 11.51 -0.77 4.81
C GLU A 117 10.97 -2.16 4.43
N GLU A 118 10.40 -2.32 3.24
CA GLU A 118 9.84 -3.60 2.78
C GLU A 118 10.62 -4.24 1.62
N GLU A 119 11.78 -3.67 1.26
CA GLU A 119 12.61 -4.10 0.14
C GLU A 119 13.03 -5.57 0.23
N LEU A 120 13.32 -6.06 1.44
CA LEU A 120 13.63 -7.47 1.71
C LEU A 120 12.45 -8.41 1.45
N VAL A 121 11.22 -7.98 1.75
CA VAL A 121 10.01 -8.79 1.53
C VAL A 121 9.68 -8.83 0.05
N ILE A 122 9.78 -7.67 -0.63
CA ILE A 122 9.53 -7.55 -2.06
C ILE A 122 10.56 -8.35 -2.87
N SER A 123 11.83 -8.30 -2.51
CA SER A 123 12.89 -9.09 -3.19
C SER A 123 12.73 -10.59 -2.95
N SER A 124 12.35 -11.01 -1.75
CA SER A 124 12.08 -12.42 -1.44
C SER A 124 10.88 -12.95 -2.24
N TYR A 125 9.84 -12.13 -2.41
CA TYR A 125 8.72 -12.41 -3.29
C TYR A 125 9.13 -12.51 -4.77
N GLN A 126 9.93 -11.57 -5.28
CA GLN A 126 10.45 -11.64 -6.66
C GLN A 126 11.22 -12.93 -6.92
N ASN A 127 12.09 -13.32 -6.01
CA ASN A 127 12.85 -14.57 -6.11
C ASN A 127 11.92 -15.78 -6.15
N ALA A 128 10.87 -15.82 -5.32
CA ALA A 128 9.89 -16.90 -5.34
C ALA A 128 9.10 -16.95 -6.65
N VAL A 129 8.75 -15.82 -7.25
CA VAL A 129 8.12 -15.76 -8.58
C VAL A 129 9.06 -16.29 -9.67
N ILE A 130 10.34 -15.90 -9.63
CA ILE A 130 11.35 -16.37 -10.60
C ILE A 130 11.55 -17.89 -10.47
N ASN A 131 11.67 -18.41 -9.25
CA ASN A 131 11.79 -19.85 -9.00
C ASN A 131 10.56 -20.60 -9.52
N MET A 132 9.37 -20.04 -9.33
CA MET A 132 8.13 -20.62 -9.86
C MET A 132 8.17 -20.71 -11.38
N ILE A 133 8.56 -19.63 -12.08
CA ILE A 133 8.73 -19.62 -13.54
C ILE A 133 9.71 -20.70 -13.99
N GLN A 134 10.88 -20.77 -13.36
CA GLN A 134 11.92 -21.76 -13.69
C GLN A 134 11.42 -23.19 -13.49
N SER A 135 10.67 -23.46 -12.42
CA SER A 135 10.12 -24.79 -12.15
C SER A 135 9.05 -25.25 -13.17
N ILE A 136 8.30 -24.30 -13.74
CA ILE A 136 7.33 -24.56 -14.82
C ILE A 136 8.04 -24.83 -16.15
N GLU A 137 9.23 -24.27 -16.33
CA GLU A 137 10.08 -24.48 -17.51
C GLU A 137 10.90 -25.76 -17.42
N SER A 138 11.33 -26.18 -16.23
CA SER A 138 12.10 -27.40 -16.02
C SER A 138 11.26 -28.68 -16.11
N GLU A 139 9.92 -28.56 -16.05
CA GLU A 139 8.97 -29.68 -15.99
C GLU A 139 9.27 -30.69 -14.85
N ASN A 140 10.01 -30.26 -13.83
CA ASN A 140 10.35 -31.09 -12.66
C ASN A 140 9.30 -30.91 -11.57
N GLU A 141 8.52 -31.96 -11.32
CA GLU A 141 7.40 -31.95 -10.35
C GLU A 141 7.86 -31.62 -8.92
N SER A 142 9.03 -32.11 -8.49
CA SER A 142 9.55 -31.84 -7.14
C SER A 142 9.93 -30.38 -6.96
N GLU A 143 10.61 -29.79 -7.96
CA GLU A 143 10.99 -28.38 -7.96
C GLU A 143 9.75 -27.48 -8.03
N PHE A 144 8.72 -27.90 -8.79
CA PHE A 144 7.47 -27.16 -8.92
C PHE A 144 6.70 -27.08 -7.61
N VAL A 145 6.56 -28.19 -6.88
CA VAL A 145 5.87 -28.20 -5.58
C VAL A 145 6.58 -27.31 -4.57
N GLU A 146 7.92 -27.37 -4.51
CA GLU A 146 8.71 -26.52 -3.62
C GLU A 146 8.57 -25.03 -3.99
N ALA A 147 8.73 -24.70 -5.28
CA ALA A 147 8.62 -23.34 -5.77
C ALA A 147 7.22 -22.75 -5.54
N TYR A 148 6.17 -23.56 -5.73
CA TYR A 148 4.79 -23.15 -5.45
C TYR A 148 4.54 -22.88 -3.97
N HIS A 149 5.09 -23.71 -3.08
CA HIS A 149 4.98 -23.49 -1.64
C HIS A 149 5.70 -22.20 -1.21
N GLN A 150 6.92 -21.99 -1.72
CA GLN A 150 7.67 -20.74 -1.47
C GLN A 150 6.91 -19.52 -2.02
N PHE A 151 6.37 -19.60 -3.24
CA PHE A 151 5.57 -18.54 -3.85
C PHE A 151 4.36 -18.16 -2.98
N ASN A 152 3.61 -19.15 -2.48
CA ASN A 152 2.45 -18.89 -1.62
C ASN A 152 2.85 -18.22 -0.31
N LEU A 153 3.89 -18.72 0.38
CA LEU A 153 4.38 -18.10 1.62
C LEU A 153 4.80 -16.66 1.40
N GLN A 154 5.61 -16.40 0.37
CA GLN A 154 6.09 -15.06 0.06
C GLN A 154 4.98 -14.12 -0.41
N SER A 155 3.95 -14.65 -1.10
CA SER A 155 2.74 -13.88 -1.45
C SER A 155 2.01 -13.40 -0.19
N MET A 156 1.85 -14.29 0.81
CA MET A 156 1.21 -13.93 2.08
C MET A 156 2.05 -12.93 2.89
N GLU A 157 3.37 -13.10 2.93
CA GLU A 157 4.27 -12.16 3.60
C GLU A 157 4.22 -10.77 2.96
N LEU A 158 4.24 -10.70 1.63
CA LEU A 158 4.09 -9.43 0.90
C LEU A 158 2.72 -8.79 1.15
N MET A 159 1.63 -9.56 1.08
CA MET A 159 0.29 -9.06 1.41
C MET A 159 0.20 -8.49 2.83
N ASN A 160 0.79 -9.17 3.82
CA ASN A 160 0.83 -8.69 5.20
C ASN A 160 1.71 -7.44 5.37
N ALA A 161 2.81 -7.33 4.63
CA ALA A 161 3.67 -6.17 4.61
C ALA A 161 2.92 -4.96 4.01
N LEU A 162 2.36 -5.11 2.81
CA LEU A 162 1.57 -4.07 2.15
C LEU A 162 0.35 -3.64 2.98
N SER A 163 -0.31 -4.56 3.69
CA SER A 163 -1.42 -4.24 4.58
C SER A 163 -1.00 -3.36 5.76
N ARG A 164 0.19 -3.61 6.33
CA ARG A 164 0.77 -2.77 7.39
C ARG A 164 1.18 -1.41 6.84
N HIS A 165 1.82 -1.39 5.67
CA HIS A 165 2.26 -0.16 5.01
C HIS A 165 1.08 0.75 4.62
N ALA A 166 0.01 0.17 4.08
CA ALA A 166 -1.20 0.89 3.71
C ALA A 166 -2.05 1.31 4.93
N ASN A 167 -1.69 0.88 6.16
CA ASN A 167 -2.42 1.19 7.39
C ASN A 167 -3.93 0.90 7.26
N LEU A 168 -4.29 -0.18 6.54
CA LEU A 168 -5.67 -0.51 6.17
C LEU A 168 -6.59 -0.64 7.40
N ASP A 169 -6.06 -1.12 8.53
CA ASP A 169 -6.74 -1.18 9.82
C ASP A 169 -7.05 0.20 10.45
N ARG A 170 -6.30 1.23 10.06
CA ARG A 170 -6.47 2.60 10.54
C ARG A 170 -7.43 3.37 9.63
N ILE A 171 -7.34 3.18 8.31
CA ILE A 171 -8.25 3.82 7.35
C ILE A 171 -9.68 3.29 7.53
N SER A 172 -9.88 1.98 7.77
CA SER A 172 -11.23 1.44 8.03
C SER A 172 -11.82 1.99 9.34
N ARG A 173 -11.00 2.13 10.40
CA ARG A 173 -11.40 2.75 11.66
C ARG A 173 -11.70 4.24 11.51
N GLU A 174 -10.86 5.00 10.83
CA GLU A 174 -11.05 6.43 10.58
C GLU A 174 -12.29 6.69 9.71
N PHE A 175 -12.59 5.82 8.74
CA PHE A 175 -13.80 5.90 7.91
C PHE A 175 -15.08 5.55 8.70
N LEU A 176 -15.03 4.53 9.56
CA LEU A 176 -16.12 4.18 10.47
C LEU A 176 -16.36 5.27 11.53
N GLU A 177 -15.31 5.88 12.05
CA GLU A 177 -15.40 7.02 12.97
C GLU A 177 -15.95 8.28 12.27
N GLN A 178 -15.59 8.52 11.01
CA GLN A 178 -16.17 9.61 10.20
C GLN A 178 -17.64 9.38 9.86
N GLN A 179 -18.07 8.14 9.61
CA GLN A 179 -19.49 7.79 9.45
C GLN A 179 -20.27 7.91 10.76
N ALA A 180 -19.67 7.53 11.89
CA ALA A 180 -20.29 7.68 13.21
C ALA A 180 -20.37 9.15 13.67
N ALA A 181 -19.46 10.02 13.21
CA ALA A 181 -19.46 11.46 13.50
C ALA A 181 -20.36 12.30 12.56
N SER A 182 -20.90 11.69 11.50
CA SER A 182 -21.82 12.32 10.54
C SER A 182 -23.29 11.93 10.72
N GLN A 183 -23.59 11.16 11.79
CA GLN A 183 -24.93 10.91 12.31
C GLN A 183 -25.14 11.68 13.62
#